data_AF-A0A0L7KNA5-F1
#
_entry.id   AF-A0A0L7KNA5-F1
#
_cell.length_a   1.000
_cell.length_b   1.000
_cell.length_c   1.000
_cell.angle_alpha   90.00
_cell.angle_beta   90.00
_cell.angle_gamma   90.00
#
_symmetry.space_group_name_H-M   'P 1'
#
loop_
_entity.id
_entity.type
_entity.pdbx_description
1 polymer ?
#
loop_
_entity_poly.entity_id
_entity_poly.type
_entity_poly.pdbx_seq_one_letter_code
_entity_poly.pdbx_strand_id
1 'polypeptide(L)'
;KTDVAVQIISNIYHNFPWQRTLVVTHSNQALNQLFEKVAELDVDERHLLRLGHGEEALQTDKDFSRYGRVNYVLAKRMELLGQVDRLQQGLGAGGDAGATCELAHHFHVYHVRPRWRAFCDHVAADKSKSVETIGKEFPFHEFFEDAPKPLFPGKYIVHIFEELEEFRAFELLRSGLDRSKYLLVKEAKIIAMTCTHAALKRSELNPQDGRSRLKRWIMIGDHHQLPPVVKNMAFQKYCNMEQSLFTRMVRLGVPYVEYRALGDLGHVTRLPEYRAANAGLRHDFQLINVDDFNGAGETEPSPYFYQNLAEAEYVVAVFMYMRLVGWPAERISMLTTYNGQKHLIRDVIDKRCADNPLIGRPHKRSDGVMGNVRPAGRFLSIIICLSTRKFKHPRCLEMTNKKRKFLLEPQYSRARFARLHL
;
A
#
# COMPACT_ATOMS: atom_id res chain seq x y z
N LYS A 1 -10.37 4.79 -1.38
CA LYS A 1 -9.25 5.76 -1.40
C LYS A 1 -8.05 5.19 -2.13
N THR A 2 -7.50 4.07 -1.68
CA THR A 2 -6.33 3.43 -2.31
C THR A 2 -6.60 3.05 -3.76
N ASP A 3 -7.73 2.42 -4.08
CA ASP A 3 -8.04 2.02 -5.47
C ASP A 3 -8.14 3.22 -6.42
N VAL A 4 -8.74 4.33 -5.96
CA VAL A 4 -8.80 5.58 -6.73
C VAL A 4 -7.38 6.11 -6.99
N ALA A 5 -6.52 6.11 -5.98
CA ALA A 5 -5.13 6.55 -6.12
C ALA A 5 -4.37 5.69 -7.13
N VAL A 6 -4.49 4.37 -7.00
CA VAL A 6 -3.86 3.37 -7.86
C VAL A 6 -4.34 3.53 -9.31
N GLN A 7 -5.64 3.71 -9.53
CA GLN A 7 -6.20 3.93 -10.87
C GLN A 7 -5.73 5.24 -11.50
N ILE A 8 -5.65 6.32 -10.71
CA ILE A 8 -5.09 7.60 -11.18
C ILE A 8 -3.63 7.42 -11.61
N ILE A 9 -2.83 6.73 -10.81
CA ILE A 9 -1.43 6.44 -11.12
C ILE A 9 -1.33 5.63 -12.41
N SER A 10 -2.12 4.56 -12.54
CA SER A 10 -2.16 3.73 -13.75
C SER A 10 -2.58 4.52 -14.99
N ASN A 11 -3.61 5.36 -14.89
CA ASN A 11 -4.06 6.20 -16.01
C ASN A 11 -2.96 7.19 -16.43
N ILE A 12 -2.28 7.82 -15.47
CA ILE A 12 -1.18 8.76 -15.77
C ILE A 12 0.00 8.02 -16.41
N TYR A 13 0.33 6.83 -15.91
CA TYR A 13 1.41 6.00 -16.43
C TYR A 13 1.21 5.64 -17.90
N HIS A 14 0.00 5.21 -18.28
CA HIS A 14 -0.32 4.84 -19.66
C HIS A 14 -0.50 6.04 -20.61
N ASN A 15 -1.17 7.10 -20.15
CA ASN A 15 -1.47 8.26 -21.01
C ASN A 15 -0.28 9.21 -21.17
N PHE A 16 0.66 9.21 -20.21
CA PHE A 16 1.80 10.14 -20.21
C PHE A 16 3.10 9.40 -19.88
N PRO A 17 3.59 8.49 -20.75
CA PRO A 17 4.76 7.65 -20.47
C PRO A 17 6.07 8.43 -20.25
N TRP A 18 6.15 9.67 -20.72
CA TRP A 18 7.28 10.59 -20.49
C TRP A 18 7.20 11.37 -19.17
N GLN A 19 6.10 11.26 -18.43
CA GLN A 19 5.90 11.93 -17.14
C GLN A 19 6.23 10.99 -15.99
N ARG A 20 6.58 11.59 -14.85
CA ARG A 20 6.84 10.87 -13.61
C ARG A 20 5.85 11.26 -12.55
N THR A 21 5.46 10.27 -11.76
CA THR A 21 4.52 10.41 -10.65
C THR A 21 5.26 10.24 -9.34
N LEU A 22 5.26 11.29 -8.52
CA LEU A 22 5.74 11.23 -7.15
C LEU A 22 4.57 10.99 -6.21
N VAL A 23 4.62 9.87 -5.48
CA VAL A 23 3.63 9.48 -4.47
C VAL A 23 4.20 9.77 -3.09
N VAL A 24 3.52 10.62 -2.32
CA VAL A 24 3.92 10.95 -0.94
C VAL A 24 2.80 10.55 0.01
N THR A 25 3.14 9.73 1.01
CA THR A 25 2.18 9.35 2.05
C THR A 25 2.70 9.65 3.45
N HIS A 26 1.82 9.65 4.44
CA HIS A 26 2.23 9.79 5.84
C HIS A 26 2.86 8.50 6.42
N SER A 27 2.74 7.34 5.76
CA SER A 27 3.22 6.09 6.37
C SER A 27 3.54 4.98 5.40
N ASN A 28 4.51 4.16 5.83
CA ASN A 28 4.90 2.93 5.15
C ASN A 28 3.72 1.99 4.89
N GLN A 29 2.76 1.84 5.82
CA GLN A 29 1.59 0.98 5.58
C GLN A 29 0.77 1.43 4.37
N ALA A 30 0.55 2.75 4.22
CA ALA A 30 -0.17 3.29 3.07
C ALA A 30 0.64 3.17 1.77
N LEU A 31 1.99 3.24 1.85
CA LEU A 31 2.85 2.95 0.71
C LEU A 31 2.72 1.49 0.29
N ASN A 32 2.85 0.55 1.23
CA ASN A 32 2.81 -0.88 0.94
C ASN A 32 1.50 -1.27 0.26
N GLN A 33 0.36 -0.86 0.82
CA GLN A 33 -0.97 -1.09 0.22
C GLN A 33 -1.11 -0.50 -1.18
N LEU A 34 -0.47 0.64 -1.43
CA LEU A 34 -0.48 1.27 -2.75
C LEU A 34 0.41 0.50 -3.74
N PHE A 35 1.61 0.09 -3.33
CA PHE A 35 2.52 -0.69 -4.18
C PHE A 35 1.98 -2.08 -4.50
N GLU A 36 1.43 -2.79 -3.51
CA GLU A 36 0.79 -4.10 -3.72
C GLU A 36 -0.25 -4.01 -4.83
N LYS A 37 -1.16 -3.03 -4.74
CA LYS A 37 -2.21 -2.81 -5.74
C LYS A 37 -1.71 -2.27 -7.07
N VAL A 38 -0.66 -1.45 -7.09
CA VAL A 38 -0.08 -0.98 -8.37
C VAL A 38 0.63 -2.13 -9.08
N ALA A 39 1.29 -3.02 -8.35
CA ALA A 39 1.98 -4.19 -8.91
C ALA A 39 1.00 -5.26 -9.44
N GLU A 40 -0.25 -5.25 -8.99
CA GLU A 40 -1.34 -6.07 -9.55
C GLU A 40 -1.93 -5.49 -10.86
N LEU A 41 -1.61 -4.24 -11.19
CA LEU A 41 -2.03 -3.62 -12.45
C LEU A 41 -0.98 -3.80 -13.55
N ASP A 42 -1.36 -3.41 -14.77
CA ASP A 42 -0.47 -3.35 -15.95
C ASP A 42 0.56 -2.20 -15.81
N VAL A 43 1.44 -2.30 -14.82
CA VAL A 43 2.52 -1.36 -14.57
C VAL A 43 3.78 -2.17 -14.39
N ASP A 44 4.74 -1.96 -15.29
CA ASP A 44 6.02 -2.65 -15.24
C ASP A 44 6.75 -2.31 -13.93
N GLU A 45 7.15 -3.35 -13.22
CA GLU A 45 7.82 -3.27 -11.95
C GLU A 45 9.16 -2.52 -11.99
N ARG A 46 9.81 -2.45 -13.16
CA ARG A 46 11.05 -1.70 -13.35
C ARG A 46 10.84 -0.20 -13.16
N HIS A 47 9.62 0.28 -13.44
CA HIS A 47 9.26 1.68 -13.30
C HIS A 47 8.81 2.06 -11.88
N LEU A 48 8.74 1.09 -10.96
CA LEU A 48 8.30 1.28 -9.57
C LEU A 48 9.50 1.41 -8.63
N LEU A 49 9.59 2.52 -7.90
CA LEU A 49 10.66 2.75 -6.92
C LEU A 49 10.13 3.27 -5.59
N ARG A 50 10.51 2.63 -4.49
CA ARG A 50 10.24 3.08 -3.12
C ARG A 50 11.50 3.65 -2.47
N LEU A 51 11.36 4.81 -1.81
CA LEU A 51 12.42 5.47 -1.07
C LEU A 51 12.07 5.61 0.42
N GLY A 52 12.99 5.22 1.33
CA GLY A 52 12.88 5.52 2.77
C GLY A 52 13.51 4.49 3.71
N HIS A 53 13.62 4.84 5.01
CA HIS A 53 14.19 4.00 6.09
C HIS A 53 13.38 2.74 6.46
N GLY A 54 12.59 2.21 5.53
CA GLY A 54 11.83 0.97 5.69
C GLY A 54 11.75 0.20 4.36
N GLU A 55 12.75 0.41 3.50
CA GLU A 55 12.96 -0.30 2.23
C GLU A 55 12.91 -1.83 2.44
N GLU A 56 13.41 -2.33 3.58
CA GLU A 56 13.52 -3.77 3.92
C GLU A 56 12.25 -4.40 4.53
N ALA A 57 11.23 -3.61 4.89
CA ALA A 57 10.09 -4.08 5.71
C ALA A 57 8.82 -4.42 4.91
N LEU A 58 8.92 -4.62 3.60
CA LEU A 58 7.81 -5.11 2.79
C LEU A 58 7.71 -6.63 2.96
N GLN A 59 6.57 -7.11 3.47
CA GLN A 59 6.17 -8.51 3.40
C GLN A 59 5.52 -8.81 2.04
N THR A 60 6.14 -8.33 0.96
CA THR A 60 5.77 -8.72 -0.40
C THR A 60 6.88 -9.60 -0.94
N ASP A 61 6.56 -10.58 -1.78
CA ASP A 61 7.57 -11.43 -2.43
C ASP A 61 8.60 -10.62 -3.24
N LYS A 62 8.25 -9.37 -3.60
CA LYS A 62 9.02 -8.44 -4.42
C LYS A 62 9.61 -7.30 -3.60
N ASP A 63 10.91 -7.03 -3.78
CA ASP A 63 11.62 -5.92 -3.11
C ASP A 63 11.68 -4.66 -4.00
N PHE A 64 10.88 -3.64 -3.67
CA PHE A 64 10.83 -2.35 -4.37
C PHE A 64 11.82 -1.30 -3.85
N SER A 65 12.77 -1.69 -3.01
CA SER A 65 13.88 -0.85 -2.56
C SER A 65 14.84 -0.50 -3.69
N ARG A 66 15.75 0.45 -3.45
CA ARG A 66 16.81 0.77 -4.43
C ARG A 66 17.67 -0.45 -4.73
N TYR A 67 18.03 -1.21 -3.71
CA TYR A 67 18.87 -2.40 -3.85
C TYR A 67 18.12 -3.54 -4.53
N GLY A 68 16.89 -3.81 -4.10
CA GLY A 68 16.02 -4.82 -4.69
C GLY A 68 15.72 -4.57 -6.16
N ARG A 69 15.49 -3.30 -6.56
CA ARG A 69 15.28 -2.95 -7.96
C ARG A 69 16.54 -3.08 -8.81
N VAL A 70 17.73 -2.76 -8.27
CA VAL A 70 18.99 -3.03 -8.98
C VAL A 70 19.19 -4.53 -9.20
N ASN A 71 18.94 -5.36 -8.18
CA ASN A 71 19.05 -6.82 -8.30
C ASN A 71 18.04 -7.39 -9.29
N TYR A 72 16.80 -6.89 -9.27
CA TYR A 72 15.77 -7.25 -10.24
C TYR A 72 16.25 -6.97 -11.68
N VAL A 73 16.74 -5.76 -11.95
CA VAL A 73 17.24 -5.38 -13.28
C VAL A 73 18.41 -6.26 -13.71
N LEU A 74 19.35 -6.54 -12.82
CA LEU A 74 20.50 -7.40 -13.12
C LEU A 74 20.08 -8.85 -13.43
N ALA A 75 19.15 -9.41 -12.66
CA ALA A 75 18.62 -10.74 -12.90
C ALA A 75 17.80 -10.81 -14.20
N LYS A 76 16.91 -9.82 -14.42
CA LYS A 76 16.07 -9.74 -15.62
C LYS A 76 16.90 -9.56 -16.88
N ARG A 77 17.98 -8.76 -16.82
CA ARG A 77 18.94 -8.63 -17.92
C ARG A 77 19.53 -9.99 -18.32
N MET A 78 19.95 -10.81 -17.36
CA MET A 78 20.50 -12.15 -17.67
C MET A 78 19.44 -13.07 -18.31
N GLU A 79 18.20 -13.01 -17.85
CA GLU A 79 17.09 -13.76 -18.43
C GLU A 79 16.82 -13.35 -19.89
N LEU A 80 16.72 -12.04 -20.15
CA LEU A 80 16.46 -11.50 -21.49
C LEU A 80 17.62 -11.77 -22.46
N LEU A 81 18.86 -11.66 -21.99
CA LEU A 81 20.03 -12.02 -22.79
C LEU A 81 20.03 -13.52 -23.18
N GLY A 82 19.63 -14.40 -22.26
CA GLY A 82 19.42 -15.82 -22.59
C GLY A 82 18.30 -16.06 -23.61
N GLN A 83 17.25 -15.22 -23.62
CA GLN A 83 16.24 -15.25 -24.69
C GLN A 83 16.79 -14.77 -26.03
N VAL A 84 17.69 -13.77 -26.03
CA VAL A 84 18.39 -13.33 -27.25
C VAL A 84 19.26 -14.45 -27.80
N ASP A 85 19.98 -15.19 -26.95
CA ASP A 85 20.76 -16.36 -27.39
C ASP A 85 19.86 -17.43 -28.02
N ARG A 86 18.71 -17.73 -27.40
CA ARG A 86 17.74 -18.68 -27.98
C ARG A 86 17.20 -18.19 -29.32
N LEU A 87 16.87 -16.91 -29.43
CA LEU A 87 16.39 -16.31 -30.68
C LEU A 87 17.48 -16.33 -31.77
N GLN A 88 18.74 -16.11 -31.39
CA GLN A 88 19.87 -16.18 -32.29
C GLN A 88 20.08 -17.58 -32.84
N GLN A 89 20.07 -18.60 -31.96
CA GLN A 89 20.16 -20.01 -32.34
C GLN A 89 19.04 -20.40 -33.30
N GLY A 90 17.79 -20.01 -32.98
CA GLY A 90 16.64 -20.32 -33.83
C GLY A 90 16.60 -19.57 -35.18
N LEU A 91 17.43 -18.54 -35.35
CA LEU A 91 17.60 -17.83 -36.63
C LEU A 91 18.83 -18.29 -37.42
N GLY A 92 19.62 -19.23 -36.87
CA GLY A 92 20.90 -19.66 -37.46
C GLY A 92 21.88 -18.50 -37.66
N ALA A 93 21.75 -17.42 -36.90
CA ALA A 93 22.67 -16.30 -36.94
C ALA A 93 23.92 -16.69 -36.12
N GLY A 94 25.07 -16.91 -36.75
CA GLY A 94 26.31 -17.16 -36.00
C GLY A 94 26.68 -15.98 -35.08
N GLY A 95 27.49 -16.24 -34.05
CA GLY A 95 27.96 -15.21 -33.10
C GLY A 95 27.54 -15.46 -31.66
N ASP A 96 27.63 -14.42 -30.83
CA ASP A 96 27.30 -14.43 -29.39
C ASP A 96 26.47 -13.19 -29.05
N ALA A 97 25.21 -13.19 -29.48
CA ALA A 97 24.32 -12.03 -29.42
C ALA A 97 23.81 -11.75 -28.00
N GLY A 98 23.71 -12.76 -27.13
CA GLY A 98 23.30 -12.61 -25.74
C GLY A 98 24.43 -12.30 -24.76
N ALA A 99 25.69 -12.15 -25.20
CA ALA A 99 26.78 -11.81 -24.28
C ALA A 99 26.62 -10.44 -23.60
N THR A 100 26.14 -9.42 -24.32
CA THR A 100 25.96 -8.06 -23.79
C THR A 100 24.72 -7.38 -24.38
N CYS A 101 24.19 -6.37 -23.69
CA CYS A 101 23.10 -5.53 -24.18
C CYS A 101 23.47 -4.85 -25.52
N GLU A 102 24.74 -4.50 -25.71
CA GLU A 102 25.22 -3.91 -26.96
C GLU A 102 25.21 -4.89 -28.13
N LEU A 103 25.67 -6.13 -27.92
CA LEU A 103 25.62 -7.17 -28.95
C LEU A 103 24.17 -7.57 -29.26
N ALA A 104 23.31 -7.63 -28.25
CA ALA A 104 21.88 -7.85 -28.43
C ALA A 104 21.24 -6.74 -29.28
N HIS A 105 21.62 -5.48 -29.07
CA HIS A 105 21.17 -4.36 -29.90
C HIS A 105 21.61 -4.52 -31.37
N HIS A 106 22.88 -4.86 -31.61
CA HIS A 106 23.37 -5.12 -32.96
C HIS A 106 22.60 -6.26 -33.63
N PHE A 107 22.38 -7.35 -32.92
CA PHE A 107 21.58 -8.47 -33.41
C PHE A 107 20.13 -8.05 -33.74
N HIS A 108 19.50 -7.22 -32.91
CA HIS A 108 18.18 -6.67 -33.20
C HIS A 108 18.15 -5.89 -34.52
N VAL A 109 19.12 -5.00 -34.73
CA VAL A 109 19.19 -4.11 -35.89
C VAL A 109 19.53 -4.86 -37.18
N TYR A 110 20.46 -5.81 -37.13
CA TYR A 110 20.98 -6.49 -38.33
C TYR A 110 20.29 -7.81 -38.66
N HIS A 111 19.72 -8.51 -37.68
CA HIS A 111 19.10 -9.82 -37.91
C HIS A 111 17.59 -9.82 -37.73
N VAL A 112 17.08 -9.25 -36.63
CA VAL A 112 15.66 -9.32 -36.27
C VAL A 112 14.82 -8.34 -37.08
N ARG A 113 15.16 -7.04 -37.06
CA ARG A 113 14.41 -5.99 -37.78
C ARG A 113 14.31 -6.23 -39.28
N PRO A 114 15.38 -6.63 -40.00
CA PRO A 114 15.28 -6.87 -41.44
C PRO A 114 14.37 -8.05 -41.78
N ARG A 115 14.44 -9.16 -41.02
CA ARG A 115 13.56 -10.32 -41.20
C ARG A 115 12.09 -9.97 -40.93
N TRP A 116 11.83 -9.20 -39.87
CA TRP A 116 10.47 -8.73 -39.57
C TRP A 116 9.91 -7.82 -40.65
N ARG A 117 10.73 -6.88 -41.17
CA ARG A 117 10.33 -6.02 -42.31
C ARG A 117 10.04 -6.85 -43.55
N ALA A 118 10.93 -7.76 -43.93
CA ALA A 118 10.73 -8.63 -45.08
C ALA A 118 9.45 -9.47 -44.99
N PHE A 119 9.12 -9.96 -43.79
CA PHE A 119 7.86 -10.63 -43.50
C PHE A 119 6.66 -9.69 -43.66
N CYS A 120 6.70 -8.49 -43.05
CA CYS A 120 5.63 -7.51 -43.19
C CYS A 120 5.39 -7.09 -44.64
N ASP A 121 6.47 -6.90 -45.42
CA ASP A 121 6.41 -6.52 -46.82
C ASP A 121 5.79 -7.65 -47.68
N HIS A 122 6.17 -8.92 -47.44
CA HIS A 122 5.57 -10.08 -48.11
C HIS A 122 4.08 -10.23 -47.77
N VAL A 123 3.72 -10.13 -46.49
CA VAL A 123 2.31 -10.22 -46.06
C VAL A 123 1.48 -9.05 -46.57
N ALA A 124 2.07 -7.87 -46.72
CA ALA A 124 1.38 -6.71 -47.30
C ALA A 124 1.18 -6.84 -48.81
N ALA A 125 2.10 -7.50 -49.52
CA ALA A 125 2.01 -7.77 -50.95
C ALA A 125 1.03 -8.90 -51.30
N ASP A 126 0.79 -9.85 -50.39
CA ASP A 126 -0.19 -10.92 -50.57
C ASP A 126 -1.64 -10.40 -50.47
N LYS A 127 -2.36 -10.41 -51.61
CA LYS A 127 -3.76 -9.97 -51.70
C LYS A 127 -4.73 -10.90 -50.95
N SER A 128 -4.36 -12.15 -50.71
CA SER A 128 -5.22 -13.15 -50.07
C SER A 128 -5.30 -12.99 -48.55
N LYS A 129 -4.25 -12.42 -47.93
CA LYS A 129 -4.07 -12.28 -46.47
C LYS A 129 -4.47 -13.56 -45.71
N SER A 130 -4.19 -14.73 -46.28
CA SER A 130 -4.61 -15.99 -45.70
C SER A 130 -3.85 -16.28 -44.40
N VAL A 131 -4.53 -16.89 -43.42
CA VAL A 131 -3.92 -17.26 -42.13
C VAL A 131 -2.78 -18.27 -42.33
N GLU A 132 -2.90 -19.10 -43.37
CA GLU A 132 -1.90 -20.11 -43.73
C GLU A 132 -0.62 -19.49 -44.30
N THR A 133 -0.72 -18.45 -45.14
CA THR A 133 0.46 -17.72 -45.63
C THR A 133 1.17 -17.02 -44.48
N ILE A 134 0.44 -16.32 -43.62
CA ILE A 134 0.99 -15.64 -42.44
C ILE A 134 1.69 -16.64 -41.50
N GLY A 135 1.10 -17.82 -41.33
CA GLY A 135 1.65 -18.87 -40.50
C GLY A 135 2.87 -19.58 -41.09
N LYS A 136 3.08 -19.57 -42.41
CA LYS A 136 4.27 -20.17 -43.05
C LYS A 136 5.44 -19.21 -43.15
N GLU A 137 5.15 -17.94 -43.41
CA GLU A 137 6.17 -16.91 -43.66
C GLU A 137 6.73 -16.29 -42.36
N PHE A 138 6.19 -16.67 -41.20
CA PHE A 138 6.57 -16.07 -39.92
C PHE A 138 8.03 -16.43 -39.54
N PRO A 139 8.93 -15.46 -39.35
CA PRO A 139 10.37 -15.75 -39.29
C PRO A 139 10.89 -16.26 -37.95
N PHE A 140 10.04 -16.43 -36.93
CA PHE A 140 10.47 -16.74 -35.56
C PHE A 140 9.81 -18.00 -34.99
N HIS A 141 9.52 -19.00 -35.82
CA HIS A 141 8.84 -20.24 -35.40
C HIS A 141 9.55 -20.95 -34.24
N GLU A 142 10.85 -21.25 -34.40
CA GLU A 142 11.63 -21.99 -33.41
C GLU A 142 11.66 -21.29 -32.04
N PHE A 143 11.75 -19.96 -32.04
CA PHE A 143 11.74 -19.19 -30.79
C PHE A 143 10.40 -19.29 -30.03
N PHE A 144 9.31 -19.56 -30.71
CA PHE A 144 7.96 -19.58 -30.14
C PHE A 144 7.37 -21.00 -30.00
N GLU A 145 8.18 -22.05 -30.17
CA GLU A 145 7.71 -23.44 -30.02
C GLU A 145 7.14 -23.74 -28.63
N ASP A 146 7.79 -23.21 -27.60
CA ASP A 146 7.42 -23.41 -26.19
C ASP A 146 6.22 -22.56 -25.74
N ALA A 147 5.73 -21.66 -26.59
CA ALA A 147 4.67 -20.73 -26.22
C ALA A 147 3.26 -21.34 -26.39
N PRO A 148 2.32 -21.02 -25.50
CA PRO A 148 0.94 -21.48 -25.62
C PRO A 148 0.31 -20.93 -26.93
N LYS A 149 -0.19 -21.85 -27.76
CA LYS A 149 -0.84 -21.54 -29.05
C LYS A 149 -2.32 -21.16 -28.82
N PRO A 150 -2.90 -20.21 -29.56
CA PRO A 150 -2.36 -19.49 -30.73
C PRO A 150 -1.45 -18.30 -30.38
N LEU A 151 -0.49 -18.03 -31.28
CA LEU A 151 0.58 -17.04 -31.10
C LEU A 151 0.15 -15.60 -31.42
N PHE A 152 0.56 -14.65 -30.57
CA PHE A 152 0.53 -13.21 -30.84
C PHE A 152 1.96 -12.61 -30.78
N PRO A 153 2.80 -12.85 -31.80
CA PRO A 153 4.26 -12.86 -31.60
C PRO A 153 4.97 -11.50 -31.72
N GLY A 154 4.43 -10.54 -32.50
CA GLY A 154 5.21 -9.38 -32.96
C GLY A 154 5.65 -8.39 -31.89
N LYS A 155 4.86 -8.21 -30.82
CA LYS A 155 5.17 -7.24 -29.76
C LYS A 155 6.19 -7.75 -28.75
N TYR A 156 6.25 -9.07 -28.54
CA TYR A 156 7.09 -9.67 -27.51
C TYR A 156 8.59 -9.51 -27.81
N ILE A 157 9.01 -9.83 -29.04
CA ILE A 157 10.42 -9.70 -29.44
C ILE A 157 10.89 -8.25 -29.35
N VAL A 158 10.06 -7.29 -29.80
CA VAL A 158 10.40 -5.87 -29.70
C VAL A 158 10.56 -5.46 -28.23
N HIS A 159 9.69 -5.94 -27.35
CA HIS A 159 9.76 -5.64 -25.93
C HIS A 159 11.09 -6.10 -25.29
N ILE A 160 11.57 -7.32 -25.60
CA ILE A 160 12.86 -7.84 -25.10
C ILE A 160 14.00 -6.85 -25.37
N PHE A 161 14.10 -6.34 -26.60
CA PHE A 161 15.19 -5.44 -26.98
C PHE A 161 15.01 -4.01 -26.44
N GLU A 162 13.77 -3.55 -26.28
CA GLU A 162 13.48 -2.28 -25.61
C GLU A 162 13.91 -2.34 -24.13
N GLU A 163 13.62 -3.44 -23.42
CA GLU A 163 14.07 -3.64 -22.04
C GLU A 163 15.61 -3.69 -21.95
N LEU A 164 16.27 -4.43 -22.85
CA LEU A 164 17.73 -4.56 -22.85
C LEU A 164 18.45 -3.24 -23.12
N GLU A 165 17.88 -2.37 -23.96
CA GLU A 165 18.45 -1.04 -24.21
C GLU A 165 18.37 -0.16 -22.95
N GLU A 166 17.28 -0.22 -22.20
CA GLU A 166 17.14 0.45 -20.90
C GLU A 166 18.14 -0.11 -19.87
N PHE A 167 18.41 -1.42 -19.92
CA PHE A 167 19.36 -2.07 -19.01
C PHE A 167 20.84 -1.86 -19.39
N ARG A 168 21.14 -1.36 -20.59
CA ARG A 168 22.51 -1.11 -21.06
C ARG A 168 23.31 -0.22 -20.11
N ALA A 169 22.67 0.77 -19.49
CA ALA A 169 23.33 1.63 -18.52
C ALA A 169 23.86 0.87 -17.29
N PHE A 170 23.24 -0.26 -16.91
CA PHE A 170 23.67 -1.05 -15.77
C PHE A 170 24.94 -1.87 -16.06
N GLU A 171 25.26 -2.12 -17.32
CA GLU A 171 26.56 -2.69 -17.74
C GLU A 171 27.70 -1.69 -17.53
N LEU A 172 27.45 -0.43 -17.90
CA LEU A 172 28.44 0.66 -17.83
C LEU A 172 28.70 1.12 -16.39
N LEU A 173 27.64 1.17 -15.57
CA LEU A 173 27.72 1.61 -14.18
C LEU A 173 28.25 0.49 -13.29
N ARG A 174 29.43 0.71 -12.67
CA ARG A 174 30.07 -0.28 -11.79
C ARG A 174 29.54 -0.29 -10.36
N SER A 175 29.25 0.88 -9.79
CA SER A 175 28.84 0.98 -8.39
C SER A 175 27.32 0.79 -8.23
N GLY A 176 26.91 0.09 -7.18
CA GLY A 176 25.49 -0.05 -6.84
C GLY A 176 24.81 1.30 -6.55
N LEU A 177 25.57 2.27 -6.05
CA LEU A 177 25.09 3.62 -5.78
C LEU A 177 24.76 4.36 -7.09
N ASP A 178 25.61 4.27 -8.10
CA ASP A 178 25.35 4.91 -9.40
C ASP A 178 24.21 4.23 -10.16
N ARG A 179 24.13 2.90 -10.09
CA ARG A 179 22.98 2.13 -10.61
C ARG A 179 21.67 2.58 -9.94
N SER A 180 21.68 2.77 -8.62
CA SER A 180 20.49 3.25 -7.90
C SER A 180 20.11 4.69 -8.28
N LYS A 181 21.10 5.55 -8.54
CA LYS A 181 20.87 6.92 -9.03
C LYS A 181 20.31 6.91 -10.45
N TYR A 182 20.84 6.06 -11.32
CA TYR A 182 20.30 5.90 -12.67
C TYR A 182 18.84 5.47 -12.64
N LEU A 183 18.51 4.48 -11.81
CA LEU A 183 17.14 4.03 -11.64
C LEU A 183 16.21 5.16 -11.15
N LEU A 184 16.66 5.96 -10.17
CA LEU A 184 15.91 7.11 -9.69
C LEU A 184 15.73 8.22 -10.75
N VAL A 185 16.77 8.46 -11.54
CA VAL A 185 16.86 9.64 -12.44
C VAL A 185 16.38 9.34 -13.85
N LYS A 186 16.37 8.09 -14.31
CA LYS A 186 16.02 7.72 -15.69
C LYS A 186 14.86 6.73 -15.77
N GLU A 187 14.98 5.59 -15.09
CA GLU A 187 14.03 4.48 -15.23
C GLU A 187 12.71 4.67 -14.48
N ALA A 188 12.77 5.03 -13.19
CA ALA A 188 11.58 5.06 -12.36
C ALA A 188 10.57 6.11 -12.88
N LYS A 189 9.37 5.64 -13.23
CA LYS A 189 8.23 6.50 -13.60
C LYS A 189 7.31 6.78 -12.41
N ILE A 190 7.25 5.86 -11.45
CA ILE A 190 6.48 6.01 -10.22
C ILE A 190 7.44 5.89 -9.03
N ILE A 191 7.68 7.02 -8.38
CA ILE A 191 8.54 7.11 -7.21
C ILE A 191 7.65 7.35 -6.00
N ALA A 192 7.80 6.57 -4.94
CA ALA A 192 7.00 6.75 -3.74
C ALA A 192 7.84 6.83 -2.47
N MET A 193 7.44 7.69 -1.55
CA MET A 193 8.14 7.93 -0.30
C MET A 193 7.19 8.42 0.80
N THR A 194 7.68 8.44 2.04
CA THR A 194 6.95 9.10 3.13
C THR A 194 7.20 10.61 3.13
N CYS A 195 6.26 11.39 3.65
CA CYS A 195 6.43 12.84 3.79
C CYS A 195 7.65 13.20 4.65
N THR A 196 7.97 12.40 5.66
CA THR A 196 9.17 12.56 6.49
C THR A 196 10.44 12.35 5.68
N HIS A 197 10.48 11.32 4.84
CA HIS A 197 11.63 11.08 3.97
C HIS A 197 11.79 12.18 2.91
N ALA A 198 10.68 12.64 2.32
CA ALA A 198 10.68 13.76 1.37
C ALA A 198 11.26 15.03 1.99
N ALA A 199 10.92 15.33 3.26
CA ALA A 199 11.44 16.48 3.98
C ALA A 199 12.95 16.38 4.23
N LEU A 200 13.43 15.19 4.64
CA LEU A 200 14.85 14.94 4.91
C LEU A 200 15.72 14.97 3.64
N LYS A 201 15.18 14.49 2.51
CA LYS A 201 15.89 14.36 1.24
C LYS A 201 15.61 15.48 0.24
N ARG A 202 14.95 16.56 0.67
CA ARG A 202 14.55 17.68 -0.19
C ARG A 202 15.72 18.29 -0.97
N SER A 203 16.88 18.47 -0.33
CA SER A 203 18.06 19.05 -0.97
C SER A 203 18.57 18.22 -2.15
N GLU A 204 18.45 16.90 -2.07
CA GLU A 204 18.85 15.96 -3.13
C GLU A 204 17.83 15.90 -4.27
N LEU A 205 16.58 16.30 -4.03
CA LEU A 205 15.46 16.20 -4.98
C LEU A 205 15.12 17.53 -5.68
N ASN A 206 15.70 18.65 -5.25
CA ASN A 206 15.38 19.96 -5.80
C ASN A 206 15.93 20.12 -7.24
N PRO A 207 15.10 20.57 -8.21
CA PRO A 207 15.58 20.91 -9.54
C PRO A 207 16.47 22.15 -9.50
N GLN A 208 17.58 22.14 -10.24
CA GLN A 208 18.55 23.24 -10.27
C GLN A 208 18.07 24.45 -11.08
N ASP A 209 17.07 24.28 -11.95
CA ASP A 209 16.69 25.27 -12.96
C ASP A 209 15.70 26.35 -12.46
N GLY A 210 15.37 26.37 -11.17
CA GLY A 210 14.49 27.39 -10.54
C GLY A 210 13.02 27.42 -11.00
N ARG A 211 12.64 26.64 -12.01
CA ARG A 211 11.25 26.54 -12.53
C ARG A 211 10.55 25.28 -12.06
N SER A 212 9.26 25.40 -11.73
CA SER A 212 8.43 24.24 -11.40
C SER A 212 8.13 23.40 -12.64
N ARG A 213 8.43 22.10 -12.56
CA ARG A 213 8.03 21.09 -13.55
C ARG A 213 6.70 20.41 -13.21
N LEU A 214 6.06 20.81 -12.11
CA LEU A 214 4.86 20.16 -11.59
C LEU A 214 3.66 20.46 -12.49
N LYS A 215 3.09 19.41 -13.10
CA LYS A 215 1.90 19.53 -13.97
C LYS A 215 0.60 19.25 -13.24
N ARG A 216 0.63 18.39 -12.22
CA ARG A 216 -0.55 17.94 -11.48
C ARG A 216 -0.21 17.78 -10.00
N TRP A 217 -1.15 18.14 -9.15
CA TRP A 217 -1.07 17.92 -7.72
C TRP A 217 -2.38 17.35 -7.21
N ILE A 218 -2.31 16.11 -6.70
CA ILE A 218 -3.48 15.32 -6.32
C ILE A 218 -3.35 15.03 -4.83
N MET A 219 -4.31 15.47 -4.04
CA MET A 219 -4.38 15.16 -2.62
C MET A 219 -5.60 14.29 -2.33
N ILE A 220 -5.36 13.12 -1.78
CA ILE A 220 -6.42 12.20 -1.34
C ILE A 220 -6.33 12.12 0.18
N GLY A 221 -7.40 12.55 0.84
CA GLY A 221 -7.42 12.66 2.30
C GLY A 221 -8.84 12.59 2.83
N ASP A 222 -8.95 12.64 4.15
CA ASP A 222 -10.21 12.77 4.85
C ASP A 222 -10.02 13.80 5.96
N HIS A 223 -10.66 14.96 5.80
CA HIS A 223 -10.54 16.07 6.74
C HIS A 223 -11.48 15.92 7.95
N HIS A 224 -12.36 14.92 7.93
CA HIS A 224 -13.16 14.48 9.09
C HIS A 224 -12.40 13.48 9.97
N GLN A 225 -11.25 12.95 9.52
CA GLN A 225 -10.38 12.09 10.34
C GLN A 225 -9.42 12.91 11.23
N LEU A 226 -8.58 12.20 11.98
CA LEU A 226 -7.64 12.79 12.93
C LEU A 226 -6.61 13.68 12.22
N PRO A 227 -6.33 14.87 12.76
CA PRO A 227 -5.27 15.73 12.24
C PRO A 227 -3.87 15.16 12.58
N PRO A 228 -2.80 15.70 11.94
CA PRO A 228 -1.42 15.49 12.35
C PRO A 228 -1.19 15.59 13.87
N VAL A 229 -0.38 14.69 14.41
CA VAL A 229 -0.09 14.64 15.84
C VAL A 229 0.90 15.74 16.22
N VAL A 230 0.44 16.74 16.98
CA VAL A 230 1.29 17.73 17.63
C VAL A 230 1.65 17.24 19.04
N LYS A 231 2.95 17.21 19.36
CA LYS A 231 3.43 16.75 20.68
C LYS A 231 3.15 17.75 21.79
N ASN A 232 3.43 19.03 21.54
CA ASN A 232 3.19 20.09 22.49
C ASN A 232 1.84 20.75 22.20
N MET A 233 0.89 20.53 23.11
CA MET A 233 -0.48 21.00 22.99
C MET A 233 -0.61 22.54 22.98
N ALA A 234 0.40 23.29 23.43
CA ALA A 234 0.39 24.74 23.33
C ALA A 234 0.37 25.19 21.86
N PHE A 235 1.22 24.61 21.01
CA PHE A 235 1.21 24.91 19.57
C PHE A 235 -0.08 24.45 18.87
N GLN A 236 -0.69 23.38 19.36
CA GLN A 236 -2.01 22.96 18.86
C GLN A 236 -3.07 24.01 19.21
N LYS A 237 -3.18 24.41 20.48
CA LYS A 237 -4.23 25.32 20.96
C LYS A 237 -4.07 26.76 20.46
N TYR A 238 -2.86 27.31 20.53
CA TYR A 238 -2.62 28.73 20.25
C TYR A 238 -2.22 28.99 18.79
N CYS A 239 -1.55 28.06 18.13
CA CYS A 239 -1.04 28.26 16.76
C CYS A 239 -1.80 27.44 15.70
N ASN A 240 -2.74 26.58 16.10
CA ASN A 240 -3.45 25.66 15.20
C ASN A 240 -2.47 24.80 14.34
N MET A 241 -1.34 24.41 14.93
CA MET A 241 -0.25 23.69 14.22
C MET A 241 -0.69 22.31 13.68
N GLU A 242 -1.81 21.77 14.16
CA GLU A 242 -2.35 20.50 13.67
C GLU A 242 -3.08 20.63 12.32
N GLN A 243 -3.34 21.85 11.84
CA GLN A 243 -4.04 22.02 10.58
C GLN A 243 -3.20 21.56 9.38
N SER A 244 -3.66 20.48 8.74
CA SER A 244 -3.05 20.03 7.49
C SER A 244 -3.35 20.99 6.33
N LEU A 245 -2.45 21.00 5.34
CA LEU A 245 -2.65 21.73 4.09
C LEU A 245 -3.94 21.31 3.37
N PHE A 246 -4.28 20.02 3.41
CA PHE A 246 -5.52 19.47 2.86
C PHE A 246 -6.75 20.09 3.52
N THR A 247 -6.83 20.06 4.86
CA THR A 247 -7.93 20.66 5.62
C THR A 247 -8.02 22.17 5.38
N ARG A 248 -6.87 22.85 5.24
CA ARG A 248 -6.84 24.28 4.92
C ARG A 248 -7.42 24.58 3.54
N MET A 249 -7.09 23.79 2.52
CA MET A 249 -7.68 23.96 1.18
C MET A 249 -9.19 23.75 1.16
N VAL A 250 -9.68 22.73 1.87
CA VAL A 250 -11.13 22.51 2.02
C VAL A 250 -11.81 23.72 2.66
N ARG A 251 -11.22 24.26 3.75
CA ARG A 251 -11.73 25.47 4.41
C ARG A 251 -11.72 26.72 3.53
N LEU A 252 -10.77 26.82 2.60
CA LEU A 252 -10.67 27.92 1.64
C LEU A 252 -11.62 27.76 0.44
N GLY A 253 -12.45 26.70 0.40
CA GLY A 253 -13.42 26.49 -0.67
C GLY A 253 -12.83 25.95 -1.96
N VAL A 254 -11.62 25.36 -1.92
CA VAL A 254 -11.08 24.64 -3.09
C VAL A 254 -12.04 23.51 -3.45
N PRO A 255 -12.49 23.41 -4.72
CA PRO A 255 -13.44 22.39 -5.13
C PRO A 255 -12.85 20.99 -4.92
N TYR A 256 -13.62 20.09 -4.33
CA TYR A 256 -13.22 18.71 -4.06
C TYR A 256 -14.34 17.73 -4.40
N VAL A 257 -13.95 16.51 -4.74
CA VAL A 257 -14.88 15.40 -4.97
C VAL A 257 -15.07 14.66 -3.65
N GLU A 258 -16.30 14.59 -3.18
CA GLU A 258 -16.69 13.86 -1.97
C GLU A 258 -17.60 12.69 -2.36
N TYR A 259 -17.27 11.49 -1.88
CA TYR A 259 -18.15 10.35 -2.01
C TYR A 259 -19.20 10.42 -0.90
N ARG A 260 -20.37 10.98 -1.21
CA ARG A 260 -21.43 11.32 -0.23
C ARG A 260 -22.34 10.16 0.18
N ALA A 261 -22.11 8.95 -0.34
CA ALA A 261 -22.93 7.76 -0.07
C ALA A 261 -22.07 6.49 -0.16
N LEU A 262 -21.07 6.39 0.71
CA LEU A 262 -20.26 5.18 0.90
C LEU A 262 -21.08 4.07 1.57
N GLY A 263 -22.09 3.50 0.88
CA GLY A 263 -22.80 2.32 1.39
C GLY A 263 -21.88 1.14 1.76
N ASP A 264 -22.42 0.17 2.49
CA ASP A 264 -21.73 -1.10 2.69
C ASP A 264 -21.27 -1.66 1.33
N LEU A 265 -20.02 -2.10 1.24
CA LEU A 265 -19.49 -2.69 0.02
C LEU A 265 -20.32 -3.93 -0.35
N GLY A 266 -20.64 -4.11 -1.62
CA GLY A 266 -21.54 -5.19 -2.06
C GLY A 266 -21.08 -6.60 -1.69
N HIS A 267 -19.80 -6.83 -1.43
CA HIS A 267 -19.32 -8.13 -0.92
C HIS A 267 -19.63 -8.32 0.57
N VAL A 268 -19.62 -7.23 1.37
CA VAL A 268 -19.98 -7.25 2.78
C VAL A 268 -21.47 -7.60 2.97
N THR A 269 -22.32 -7.21 2.03
CA THR A 269 -23.76 -7.57 2.07
C THR A 269 -24.04 -8.98 1.56
N ARG A 270 -23.26 -9.47 0.58
CA ARG A 270 -23.52 -10.74 -0.12
C ARG A 270 -22.81 -11.95 0.47
N LEU A 271 -21.55 -11.81 0.88
CA LEU A 271 -20.75 -12.97 1.27
C LEU A 271 -21.21 -13.53 2.64
N PRO A 272 -21.32 -14.87 2.79
CA PRO A 272 -21.78 -15.49 4.04
C PRO A 272 -20.95 -15.10 5.27
N GLU A 273 -19.64 -14.89 5.09
CA GLU A 273 -18.70 -14.52 6.15
C GLU A 273 -19.05 -13.20 6.88
N TYR A 274 -19.70 -12.26 6.18
CA TYR A 274 -20.15 -10.99 6.74
C TYR A 274 -21.62 -10.99 7.18
N ARG A 275 -22.34 -12.08 6.91
CA ARG A 275 -23.73 -12.31 7.37
C ARG A 275 -23.78 -13.21 8.59
N ALA A 276 -22.72 -13.97 8.86
CA ALA A 276 -22.62 -14.82 10.02
C ALA A 276 -22.54 -13.99 11.31
N ALA A 277 -23.34 -14.38 12.30
CA ALA A 277 -23.34 -13.77 13.63
C ALA A 277 -22.04 -14.07 14.39
N ASN A 278 -21.77 -13.27 15.42
CA ASN A 278 -20.66 -13.49 16.33
C ASN A 278 -20.96 -14.67 17.27
N ALA A 279 -20.19 -15.76 17.18
CA ALA A 279 -20.35 -16.90 18.09
C ALA A 279 -20.20 -16.49 19.56
N GLY A 280 -21.19 -16.81 20.40
CA GLY A 280 -21.21 -16.45 21.81
C GLY A 280 -21.66 -15.00 22.11
N LEU A 281 -21.95 -14.18 21.10
CA LEU A 281 -22.41 -12.80 21.29
C LEU A 281 -23.71 -12.58 20.51
N ARG A 282 -24.77 -12.18 21.21
CA ARG A 282 -26.11 -12.02 20.61
C ARG A 282 -26.16 -10.95 19.52
N HIS A 283 -25.36 -9.90 19.65
CA HIS A 283 -25.35 -8.75 18.74
C HIS A 283 -23.95 -8.53 18.16
N ASP A 284 -23.90 -7.98 16.95
CA ASP A 284 -22.64 -7.73 16.24
C ASP A 284 -21.82 -6.60 16.88
N PHE A 285 -22.53 -5.68 17.55
CA PHE A 285 -21.99 -4.64 18.40
C PHE A 285 -22.88 -4.46 19.63
N GLN A 286 -22.27 -4.13 20.75
CA GLN A 286 -22.98 -3.81 21.99
C GLN A 286 -22.30 -2.63 22.69
N LEU A 287 -23.14 -1.86 23.37
CA LEU A 287 -22.74 -0.84 24.31
C LEU A 287 -22.97 -1.41 25.71
N ILE A 288 -21.93 -1.47 26.53
CA ILE A 288 -22.00 -2.03 27.88
C ILE A 288 -21.71 -0.93 28.89
N ASN A 289 -22.67 -0.61 29.75
CA ASN A 289 -22.39 0.27 30.88
C ASN A 289 -21.51 -0.46 31.90
N VAL A 290 -20.48 0.21 32.41
CA VAL A 290 -19.58 -0.31 33.46
C VAL A 290 -19.60 0.68 34.61
N ASP A 291 -20.33 0.33 35.66
CA ASP A 291 -20.45 1.15 36.85
C ASP A 291 -19.15 1.16 37.67
N ASP A 292 -19.09 2.06 38.65
CA ASP A 292 -17.96 2.19 39.55
C ASP A 292 -17.72 0.88 40.31
N PHE A 293 -16.46 0.43 40.32
CA PHE A 293 -16.05 -0.77 41.03
C PHE A 293 -15.38 -0.38 42.34
N ASN A 294 -15.84 -0.93 43.47
CA ASN A 294 -15.40 -0.55 44.81
C ASN A 294 -15.47 0.97 45.07
N GLY A 295 -16.50 1.64 44.52
CA GLY A 295 -16.69 3.09 44.64
C GLY A 295 -15.70 3.93 43.83
N ALA A 296 -14.94 3.31 42.93
CA ALA A 296 -13.97 3.98 42.05
C ALA A 296 -14.27 3.69 40.57
N GLY A 297 -14.51 4.76 39.81
CA GLY A 297 -14.52 4.75 38.35
C GLY A 297 -13.15 5.08 37.76
N GLU A 298 -13.04 6.23 37.07
CA GLU A 298 -11.77 6.73 36.53
C GLU A 298 -10.79 7.12 37.64
N THR A 299 -9.57 6.58 37.57
CA THR A 299 -8.43 6.88 38.44
C THR A 299 -7.27 7.48 37.65
N GLU A 300 -6.41 8.23 38.35
CA GLU A 300 -5.24 8.90 37.78
C GLU A 300 -4.03 8.70 38.72
N PRO A 301 -3.32 7.56 38.63
CA PRO A 301 -2.20 7.26 39.54
C PRO A 301 -1.01 8.22 39.39
N SER A 302 -0.82 8.76 38.19
CA SER A 302 0.16 9.82 37.91
C SER A 302 -0.47 10.87 37.00
N PRO A 303 0.02 12.12 37.01
CA PRO A 303 -0.58 13.19 36.22
C PRO A 303 -0.71 12.83 34.73
N TYR A 304 -1.92 13.00 34.19
CA TYR A 304 -2.33 12.68 32.82
C TYR A 304 -2.35 11.18 32.45
N PHE A 305 -2.23 10.30 33.44
CA PHE A 305 -2.21 8.84 33.26
C PHE A 305 -3.54 8.22 33.70
N TYR A 306 -4.57 8.38 32.86
CA TYR A 306 -5.94 7.93 33.16
C TYR A 306 -6.15 6.43 32.97
N GLN A 307 -6.89 5.84 33.91
CA GLN A 307 -7.19 4.41 33.98
C GLN A 307 -8.61 4.16 34.55
N ASN A 308 -9.20 3.00 34.22
CA ASN A 308 -10.39 2.45 34.87
C ASN A 308 -10.19 0.93 34.99
N LEU A 309 -10.09 0.44 36.23
CA LEU A 309 -9.87 -0.98 36.52
C LEU A 309 -11.08 -1.84 36.14
N ALA A 310 -12.29 -1.38 36.44
CA ALA A 310 -13.52 -2.11 36.12
C ALA A 310 -13.63 -2.36 34.61
N GLU A 311 -13.41 -1.32 33.81
CA GLU A 311 -13.43 -1.44 32.34
C GLU A 311 -12.31 -2.35 31.82
N ALA A 312 -11.11 -2.27 32.41
CA ALA A 312 -9.99 -3.12 32.01
C ALA A 312 -10.26 -4.59 32.31
N GLU A 313 -10.73 -4.92 33.52
CA GLU A 313 -11.06 -6.28 33.89
C GLU A 313 -12.22 -6.84 33.07
N TYR A 314 -13.25 -6.03 32.82
CA TYR A 314 -14.40 -6.44 32.02
C TYR A 314 -14.00 -6.77 30.58
N VAL A 315 -13.19 -5.92 29.94
CA VAL A 315 -12.73 -6.18 28.56
C VAL A 315 -11.82 -7.40 28.47
N VAL A 316 -10.95 -7.61 29.45
CA VAL A 316 -10.12 -8.82 29.49
C VAL A 316 -10.99 -10.06 29.72
N ALA A 317 -12.00 -10.00 30.58
CA ALA A 317 -12.95 -11.09 30.78
C ALA A 317 -13.73 -11.44 29.49
N VAL A 318 -14.18 -10.44 28.73
CA VAL A 318 -14.82 -10.67 27.42
C VAL A 318 -13.85 -11.35 26.46
N PHE A 319 -12.58 -10.93 26.42
CA PHE A 319 -11.56 -11.60 25.61
C PHE A 319 -11.32 -13.05 26.03
N MET A 320 -11.23 -13.32 27.34
CA MET A 320 -11.11 -14.68 27.86
C MET A 320 -12.31 -15.54 27.45
N TYR A 321 -13.54 -15.01 27.58
CA TYR A 321 -14.75 -15.68 27.11
C TYR A 321 -14.69 -16.02 25.62
N MET A 322 -14.33 -15.06 24.78
CA MET A 322 -14.19 -15.28 23.33
C MET A 322 -13.15 -16.36 23.01
N ARG A 323 -12.02 -16.38 23.74
CA ARG A 323 -10.98 -17.41 23.58
C ARG A 323 -11.48 -18.79 23.97
N LEU A 324 -12.24 -18.90 25.07
CA LEU A 324 -12.84 -20.16 25.51
C LEU A 324 -13.92 -20.68 24.56
N VAL A 325 -14.66 -19.78 23.89
CA VAL A 325 -15.60 -20.14 22.81
C VAL A 325 -14.86 -20.62 21.55
N GLY A 326 -13.54 -20.39 21.45
CA GLY A 326 -12.70 -20.86 20.33
C GLY A 326 -12.33 -19.78 19.30
N TRP A 327 -12.54 -18.49 19.62
CA TRP A 327 -12.17 -17.41 18.69
C TRP A 327 -10.64 -17.32 18.54
N PRO A 328 -10.09 -17.20 17.31
CA PRO A 328 -8.65 -17.02 17.11
C PRO A 328 -8.15 -15.71 17.74
N ALA A 329 -7.14 -15.79 18.62
CA ALA A 329 -6.56 -14.61 19.29
C ALA A 329 -6.02 -13.56 18.30
N GLU A 330 -5.60 -14.02 17.12
CA GLU A 330 -5.06 -13.19 16.06
C GLU A 330 -6.10 -12.22 15.44
N ARG A 331 -7.38 -12.56 15.56
CA ARG A 331 -8.50 -11.78 15.00
C ARG A 331 -9.08 -10.76 15.97
N ILE A 332 -8.68 -10.79 17.24
CA ILE A 332 -9.19 -9.90 18.29
C ILE A 332 -8.18 -8.79 18.55
N SER A 333 -8.67 -7.56 18.69
CA SER A 333 -7.84 -6.41 19.05
C SER A 333 -8.53 -5.52 20.05
N MET A 334 -7.79 -5.08 21.07
CA MET A 334 -8.25 -4.14 22.08
C MET A 334 -7.75 -2.73 21.77
N LEU A 335 -8.64 -1.75 21.90
CA LEU A 335 -8.39 -0.35 21.64
C LEU A 335 -8.82 0.47 22.85
N THR A 336 -8.07 1.53 23.15
CA THR A 336 -8.42 2.46 24.23
C THR A 336 -8.09 3.90 23.81
N THR A 337 -8.65 4.90 24.51
CA THR A 337 -8.36 6.31 24.29
C THR A 337 -7.10 6.80 24.99
N TYR A 338 -6.61 6.10 26.03
CA TYR A 338 -5.52 6.56 26.88
C TYR A 338 -4.37 5.55 27.01
N ASN A 339 -3.14 6.06 27.08
CA ASN A 339 -1.96 5.21 27.30
C ASN A 339 -2.02 4.53 28.68
N GLY A 340 -2.50 5.23 29.72
CA GLY A 340 -2.65 4.66 31.06
C GLY A 340 -3.47 3.38 31.05
N GLN A 341 -4.65 3.43 30.43
CA GLN A 341 -5.52 2.26 30.27
C GLN A 341 -4.89 1.14 29.44
N LYS A 342 -4.16 1.49 28.40
CA LYS A 342 -3.43 0.50 27.59
C LYS A 342 -2.45 -0.29 28.44
N HIS A 343 -1.71 0.37 29.33
CA HIS A 343 -0.81 -0.32 30.26
C HIS A 343 -1.60 -1.19 31.24
N LEU A 344 -2.70 -0.67 31.79
CA LEU A 344 -3.54 -1.43 32.71
C LEU A 344 -4.14 -2.71 32.09
N ILE A 345 -4.68 -2.62 30.87
CA ILE A 345 -5.22 -3.79 30.15
C ILE A 345 -4.13 -4.86 29.99
N ARG A 346 -2.90 -4.46 29.65
CA ARG A 346 -1.78 -5.41 29.52
C ARG A 346 -1.44 -6.07 30.83
N ASP A 347 -1.37 -5.30 31.90
CA ASP A 347 -1.07 -5.83 33.23
C ASP A 347 -2.14 -6.85 33.66
N VAL A 348 -3.41 -6.59 33.33
CA VAL A 348 -4.52 -7.53 33.61
C VAL A 348 -4.43 -8.78 32.72
N ILE A 349 -4.10 -8.64 31.43
CA ILE A 349 -3.88 -9.79 30.52
C ILE A 349 -2.71 -10.64 31.00
N ASP A 350 -1.58 -10.02 31.35
CA ASP A 350 -0.39 -10.74 31.79
C ASP A 350 -0.65 -11.49 33.10
N LYS A 351 -1.40 -10.88 34.03
CA LYS A 351 -1.77 -11.53 35.30
C LYS A 351 -2.81 -12.64 35.16
N ARG A 352 -3.76 -12.52 34.22
CA ARG A 352 -4.93 -13.44 34.13
C ARG A 352 -4.87 -14.45 32.99
N CYS A 353 -4.15 -14.16 31.92
CA CYS A 353 -4.24 -14.91 30.66
C CYS A 353 -2.91 -15.53 30.21
N ALA A 354 -1.77 -14.90 30.50
CA ALA A 354 -0.51 -15.20 29.82
C ALA A 354 -0.02 -16.65 29.99
N ASP A 355 -0.22 -17.24 31.16
CA ASP A 355 0.23 -18.61 31.46
C ASP A 355 -0.80 -19.68 31.08
N ASN A 356 -1.98 -19.28 30.59
CA ASN A 356 -3.05 -20.21 30.23
C ASN A 356 -2.97 -20.61 28.74
N PRO A 357 -2.70 -21.89 28.41
CA PRO A 357 -2.57 -22.37 27.03
C PRO A 357 -3.83 -22.18 26.18
N LEU A 358 -5.02 -22.19 26.80
CA LEU A 358 -6.29 -22.04 26.08
C LEU A 358 -6.56 -20.59 25.68
N ILE A 359 -6.06 -19.63 26.44
CA ILE A 359 -6.34 -18.20 26.25
C ILE A 359 -5.22 -17.53 25.47
N GLY A 360 -3.96 -17.69 25.90
CA GLY A 360 -2.81 -17.05 25.27
C GLY A 360 -2.90 -15.52 25.27
N ARG A 361 -2.26 -14.89 24.27
CA ARG A 361 -2.17 -13.42 24.12
C ARG A 361 -2.83 -12.95 22.83
N PRO A 362 -3.41 -11.75 22.77
CA PRO A 362 -3.94 -11.18 21.53
C PRO A 362 -2.83 -10.90 20.49
N HIS A 363 -3.18 -10.89 19.19
CA HIS A 363 -2.23 -10.88 18.06
C HIS A 363 -1.11 -9.84 18.13
N LYS A 364 -1.47 -8.60 18.44
CA LYS A 364 -0.57 -7.46 18.38
C LYS A 364 -0.28 -7.06 19.81
N ARG A 365 1.00 -6.96 20.17
CA ARG A 365 1.52 -6.28 21.39
C ARG A 365 1.10 -4.79 21.46
N SER A 366 0.20 -4.32 20.61
CA SER A 366 -0.31 -2.95 20.55
C SER A 366 -1.81 -2.96 20.78
N ASP A 367 -2.19 -3.08 22.05
CA ASP A 367 -3.37 -2.40 22.57
C ASP A 367 -3.16 -0.93 22.23
N GLY A 368 -3.94 -0.47 21.28
CA GLY A 368 -3.65 0.77 20.61
C GLY A 368 -4.39 1.90 21.28
N VAL A 369 -3.68 2.98 21.59
CA VAL A 369 -4.39 4.25 21.77
C VAL A 369 -4.99 4.62 20.43
N MET A 370 -6.28 4.96 20.36
CA MET A 370 -6.99 5.28 19.11
C MET A 370 -6.27 6.32 18.24
N GLY A 371 -5.44 7.19 18.82
CA GLY A 371 -4.59 8.14 18.07
C GLY A 371 -3.38 7.52 17.34
N ASN A 372 -2.97 6.29 17.70
CA ASN A 372 -1.80 5.59 17.17
C ASN A 372 -2.17 4.38 16.30
N VAL A 373 -3.46 4.04 16.19
CA VAL A 373 -3.93 2.91 15.37
C VAL A 373 -4.54 3.43 14.07
N ARG A 374 -3.91 3.07 12.95
CA ARG A 374 -4.53 3.17 11.63
C ARG A 374 -5.43 1.97 11.37
N PRO A 375 -6.51 2.11 10.59
CA PRO A 375 -7.37 1.00 10.22
C PRO A 375 -6.57 0.01 9.36
N ALA A 376 -6.03 -1.03 10.00
CA ALA A 376 -5.71 -2.28 9.34
C ALA A 376 -7.01 -3.09 9.36
N GLY A 377 -7.42 -3.69 8.25
CA GLY A 377 -8.68 -4.42 8.10
C GLY A 377 -8.80 -5.63 9.05
N ARG A 378 -9.12 -5.37 10.32
CA ARG A 378 -9.27 -6.39 11.37
C ARG A 378 -10.74 -6.75 11.51
N PHE A 379 -11.00 -8.03 11.71
CA PHE A 379 -12.36 -8.57 11.76
C PHE A 379 -13.12 -8.18 13.05
N LEU A 380 -12.45 -7.95 14.19
CA LEU A 380 -13.14 -7.55 15.43
C LEU A 380 -12.29 -6.64 16.34
N SER A 381 -12.88 -5.55 16.83
CA SER A 381 -12.25 -4.62 17.77
C SER A 381 -13.07 -4.42 19.04
N ILE A 382 -12.46 -4.63 20.21
CA ILE A 382 -13.03 -4.25 21.52
C ILE A 382 -12.50 -2.85 21.86
N ILE A 383 -13.39 -1.86 22.04
CA ILE A 383 -13.00 -0.48 22.30
C ILE A 383 -13.42 -0.06 23.70
N ILE A 384 -12.48 0.52 24.43
CA ILE A 384 -12.67 1.16 25.73
C ILE A 384 -12.73 2.69 25.55
N CYS A 385 -13.81 3.31 26.00
CA CYS A 385 -13.92 4.76 26.13
C CYS A 385 -13.91 5.14 27.61
N LEU A 386 -12.75 5.52 28.13
CA LEU A 386 -12.67 6.13 29.45
C LEU A 386 -13.29 7.52 29.41
N SER A 387 -14.41 7.74 30.10
CA SER A 387 -14.70 9.03 30.74
C SER A 387 -15.89 8.89 31.68
N THR A 388 -15.65 8.90 33.00
CA THR A 388 -16.73 8.98 34.00
C THR A 388 -16.88 10.37 34.63
N ARG A 389 -15.90 11.28 34.45
CA ARG A 389 -15.89 12.58 35.16
C ARG A 389 -15.97 13.82 34.28
N LYS A 390 -15.18 13.93 33.20
CA LYS A 390 -15.23 15.01 32.18
C LYS A 390 -14.52 14.55 30.89
N PHE A 391 -15.00 14.97 29.72
CA PHE A 391 -14.24 14.84 28.46
C PHE A 391 -13.01 15.77 28.50
N LYS A 392 -11.86 15.27 28.97
CA LYS A 392 -10.68 16.09 29.24
C LYS A 392 -9.84 16.45 28.01
N HIS A 393 -10.01 15.76 26.87
CA HIS A 393 -9.19 15.99 25.68
C HIS A 393 -10.00 16.58 24.50
N PRO A 394 -9.57 17.68 23.85
CA PRO A 394 -10.23 18.25 22.67
C PRO A 394 -10.35 17.26 21.51
N ARG A 395 -9.30 16.46 21.24
CA ARG A 395 -9.39 15.29 20.34
C ARG A 395 -10.41 14.24 20.77
N CYS A 396 -10.74 14.07 22.05
CA CYS A 396 -11.86 13.19 22.44
C CYS A 396 -13.19 13.79 21.98
N LEU A 397 -13.37 15.12 22.11
CA LEU A 397 -14.59 15.83 21.67
C LEU A 397 -14.73 15.87 20.14
N GLU A 398 -13.65 16.19 19.41
CA GLU A 398 -13.59 16.12 17.95
C GLU A 398 -13.70 14.67 17.45
N MET A 399 -13.06 13.70 18.12
CA MET A 399 -13.32 12.28 17.87
C MET A 399 -14.81 12.00 18.07
N THR A 400 -15.47 12.39 19.17
CA THR A 400 -16.91 12.12 19.38
C THR A 400 -17.85 12.83 18.41
N ASN A 401 -17.57 14.09 18.04
CA ASN A 401 -18.41 14.88 17.14
C ASN A 401 -18.21 14.46 15.67
N LYS A 402 -16.98 14.17 15.22
CA LYS A 402 -16.72 13.55 13.92
C LYS A 402 -17.16 12.06 13.89
N LYS A 403 -17.12 11.35 15.03
CA LYS A 403 -17.69 9.99 15.23
C LYS A 403 -19.20 9.95 15.21
N ARG A 404 -19.93 11.03 15.55
CA ARG A 404 -21.39 11.06 15.38
C ARG A 404 -21.74 10.88 13.89
N LYS A 405 -21.01 11.53 12.98
CA LYS A 405 -21.22 11.36 11.53
C LYS A 405 -20.70 10.01 10.99
N PHE A 406 -19.55 9.54 11.48
CA PHE A 406 -18.89 8.31 10.99
C PHE A 406 -19.50 6.99 11.50
N LEU A 407 -20.21 6.99 12.64
CA LEU A 407 -20.79 5.79 13.25
C LEU A 407 -22.34 5.77 13.29
N LEU A 408 -23.00 6.87 12.88
CA LEU A 408 -24.47 6.92 12.72
C LEU A 408 -24.91 6.71 11.27
N GLU A 409 -23.99 6.69 10.30
CA GLU A 409 -24.34 6.27 8.94
C GLU A 409 -24.37 4.74 8.87
N PRO A 410 -25.44 4.12 8.33
CA PRO A 410 -25.56 2.66 8.16
C PRO A 410 -24.40 2.00 7.40
N GLN A 411 -23.66 2.85 6.69
CA GLN A 411 -22.53 2.67 5.80
C GLN A 411 -21.26 2.07 6.45
N TYR A 412 -21.11 2.21 7.77
CA TYR A 412 -19.97 1.67 8.53
C TYR A 412 -20.37 0.57 9.51
N SER A 413 -21.63 0.09 9.46
CA SER A 413 -22.24 -0.72 10.51
C SER A 413 -21.75 -2.17 10.58
N ARG A 414 -20.92 -2.62 9.63
CA ARG A 414 -20.39 -4.00 9.60
C ARG A 414 -18.90 -4.12 9.89
N ALA A 415 -18.20 -3.00 10.05
CA ALA A 415 -16.94 -3.03 10.78
C ALA A 415 -17.31 -3.19 12.27
N ARG A 416 -17.04 -4.36 12.83
CA ARG A 416 -17.45 -4.76 14.19
C ARG A 416 -16.77 -3.84 15.23
N PHE A 417 -17.45 -2.74 15.55
CA PHE A 417 -17.05 -1.73 16.51
C PHE A 417 -17.99 -1.80 17.72
N ALA A 418 -17.49 -2.26 18.86
CA ALA A 418 -18.12 -1.93 20.13
C ALA A 418 -17.87 -0.43 20.40
N ARG A 419 -18.91 0.38 20.56
CA ARG A 419 -18.79 1.79 20.95
C ARG A 419 -19.43 1.98 22.32
N LEU A 420 -18.71 2.67 23.21
CA LEU A 420 -19.18 3.18 24.50
C LEU A 420 -19.71 4.63 24.37
N HIS A 421 -20.97 4.93 24.72
CA HIS A 421 -21.41 6.29 25.08
C HIS A 421 -22.73 6.43 25.87
N LEU A 422 -22.59 7.16 27.00
CA LEU A 422 -23.48 8.03 27.80
C LEU A 422 -24.83 7.48 28.26
#